data_AF-A0A942H8X0-F1
#
_entry.id   AF-A0A942H8X0-F1
#
_cell.length_a   1.000
_cell.length_b   1.000
_cell.length_c   1.000
_cell.angle_alpha   90.00
_cell.angle_beta   90.00
_cell.angle_gamma   90.00
#
_symmetry.space_group_name_H-M   'P 1'
#
loop_
_entity.id
_entity.type
_entity.pdbx_description
1 polymer ?
#
loop_
_entity_poly.entity_id
_entity_poly.type
_entity_poly.pdbx_seq_one_letter_code
_entity_poly.pdbx_strand_id
1 'polypeptide(L)'
;MTNPNDLLMNETHRLAHHEAVKDEVRSEVQEEINTHASAAIPGEQSKAADLGHQLRHKAFNEVAATEAEIDRARTAARISQIIDFVFYIAYSLIGLQILLDVMGARRGNGFRNLIDTLSAPLLGPFESLIQSIGIGRFQLKLSYVFAFIFYILLHIGVNALLRLFVERKTTI
;
A
#
# COMPACT_ATOMS: atom_id res chain seq x y z
N MET A 1 15.71 -6.68 -64.99
CA MET A 1 16.62 -5.73 -64.30
C MET A 1 15.94 -4.38 -64.33
N THR A 2 15.33 -3.95 -63.24
CA THR A 2 14.70 -2.63 -63.13
C THR A 2 15.80 -1.56 -63.19
N ASN A 3 15.69 -0.62 -64.12
CA ASN A 3 16.70 0.40 -64.35
C ASN A 3 16.72 1.37 -63.15
N PRO A 4 17.87 1.65 -62.51
CA PRO A 4 17.95 2.57 -61.37
C PRO A 4 17.38 3.97 -61.66
N ASN A 5 17.38 4.42 -62.93
CA ASN A 5 16.77 5.69 -63.30
C ASN A 5 15.23 5.70 -63.23
N ASP A 6 14.57 4.56 -63.48
CA ASP A 6 13.10 4.48 -63.43
C ASP A 6 12.58 4.52 -61.98
N LEU A 7 13.35 3.97 -61.05
CA LEU A 7 13.03 4.00 -59.63
C LEU A 7 13.13 5.41 -59.06
N LEU A 8 14.19 6.14 -59.41
CA LEU A 8 14.39 7.52 -58.96
C LEU A 8 13.31 8.47 -59.52
N MET A 9 12.91 8.30 -60.78
CA MET A 9 11.85 9.10 -61.40
C MET A 9 10.48 8.84 -60.76
N ASN A 10 10.15 7.58 -60.46
CA ASN A 10 8.88 7.24 -59.81
C ASN A 10 8.85 7.74 -58.35
N GLU A 11 9.99 7.71 -57.66
CA GLU A 11 10.12 8.21 -56.29
C GLU A 11 9.97 9.73 -56.19
N THR A 12 10.54 10.50 -57.12
CA THR A 12 10.33 11.96 -57.19
C THR A 12 8.88 12.34 -57.47
N HIS A 13 8.20 11.62 -58.37
CA HIS A 13 6.78 11.84 -58.61
C HIS A 13 5.92 11.57 -57.36
N ARG A 14 6.25 10.53 -56.59
CA ARG A 14 5.53 10.20 -55.36
C ARG A 14 5.75 11.24 -54.26
N LEU A 15 6.97 11.73 -54.10
CA LEU A 15 7.32 12.78 -53.14
C LEU A 15 6.61 14.10 -53.46
N ALA A 16 6.61 14.51 -54.73
CA ALA A 16 5.91 15.71 -55.17
C ALA A 16 4.40 15.62 -54.92
N HIS A 17 3.80 14.45 -55.10
CA HIS A 17 2.37 14.24 -54.82
C HIS A 17 2.06 14.29 -53.32
N HIS A 18 2.90 13.68 -52.48
CA HIS A 18 2.74 13.77 -51.03
C HIS A 18 2.94 15.19 -50.48
N GLU A 19 3.80 15.99 -51.10
CA GLU A 19 4.01 17.39 -50.76
C GLU A 19 2.78 18.23 -51.13
N ALA A 20 2.27 18.07 -52.35
CA ALA A 20 1.05 18.75 -52.79
C ALA A 20 -0.17 18.42 -51.92
N VAL A 21 -0.39 17.15 -51.57
CA VAL A 21 -1.49 16.74 -50.69
C VAL A 21 -1.32 17.30 -49.27
N LYS A 22 -0.09 17.39 -48.75
CA LYS A 22 0.16 18.00 -47.45
C LYS A 22 -0.15 19.48 -47.45
N ASP A 23 0.22 20.19 -48.51
CA ASP A 23 -0.03 21.62 -48.63
C ASP A 23 -1.52 21.91 -48.80
N GLU A 24 -2.25 21.08 -49.56
CA GLU A 24 -3.70 21.14 -49.70
C GLU A 24 -4.41 20.91 -48.37
N VAL A 25 -4.11 19.80 -47.67
CA VAL A 25 -4.70 19.50 -46.34
C VAL A 25 -4.34 20.58 -45.32
N ARG A 26 -3.10 21.10 -45.35
CA ARG A 26 -2.68 22.18 -44.46
C ARG A 26 -3.47 23.46 -44.76
N SER A 27 -3.69 23.79 -46.03
CA SER A 27 -4.47 24.96 -46.44
C SER A 27 -5.93 24.81 -46.03
N GLU A 28 -6.54 23.66 -46.30
CA GLU A 28 -7.93 23.33 -45.93
C GLU A 28 -8.13 23.40 -44.42
N VAL A 29 -7.27 22.75 -43.63
CA VAL A 29 -7.33 22.79 -42.16
C VAL A 29 -7.08 24.20 -41.64
N GLN A 30 -6.17 24.98 -42.25
CA GLN A 30 -5.92 26.36 -41.84
C GLN A 30 -7.13 27.26 -42.14
N GLU A 31 -7.81 27.05 -43.25
CA GLU A 31 -9.04 27.76 -43.63
C GLU A 31 -10.22 27.36 -42.73
N GLU A 32 -10.35 26.08 -42.40
CA GLU A 32 -11.35 25.55 -41.46
C GLU A 32 -11.11 26.09 -40.04
N ILE A 33 -9.87 26.09 -39.55
CA ILE A 33 -9.49 26.69 -38.26
C ILE A 33 -9.77 28.19 -38.26
N ASN A 34 -9.44 28.92 -39.34
CA ASN A 34 -9.71 30.36 -39.40
C ASN A 34 -11.22 30.66 -39.44
N THR A 35 -11.99 29.83 -40.14
CA THR A 35 -13.46 29.92 -40.20
C THR A 35 -14.08 29.63 -38.83
N HIS A 36 -13.63 28.58 -38.15
CA HIS A 36 -14.10 28.24 -36.80
C HIS A 36 -13.58 29.18 -35.71
N ALA A 37 -12.37 29.71 -35.82
CA ALA A 37 -11.84 30.71 -34.90
C ALA A 37 -12.55 32.06 -35.04
N SER A 38 -12.98 32.41 -36.26
CA SER A 38 -13.76 33.63 -36.53
C SER A 38 -15.24 33.47 -36.16
N ALA A 39 -15.77 32.24 -36.21
CA ALA A 39 -17.12 31.89 -35.78
C ALA A 39 -17.23 31.53 -34.29
N ALA A 40 -16.10 31.31 -33.60
CA ALA A 40 -16.07 31.08 -32.16
C ALA A 40 -16.56 32.35 -31.45
N ILE A 41 -17.81 32.30 -31.02
CA ILE A 41 -18.50 33.37 -30.31
C ILE A 41 -17.61 33.75 -29.11
N PRO A 42 -17.32 35.04 -28.85
CA PRO A 42 -16.48 35.47 -27.72
C PRO A 42 -16.90 34.91 -26.35
N GLY A 43 -18.16 34.50 -26.21
CA GLY A 43 -18.68 33.82 -25.01
C GLY A 43 -18.27 32.34 -24.85
N GLU A 44 -17.90 31.63 -25.93
CA GLU A 44 -17.46 30.23 -25.84
C GLU A 44 -15.99 30.10 -25.40
N GLN A 45 -15.11 31.01 -25.82
CA GLN A 45 -13.74 31.07 -25.30
C GLN A 45 -13.69 31.39 -23.80
N SER A 46 -14.57 32.29 -23.33
CA SER A 46 -14.72 32.57 -21.90
C SER A 46 -15.17 31.33 -21.13
N LYS A 47 -16.17 30.60 -21.64
CA LYS A 47 -16.66 29.36 -21.02
C LYS A 47 -15.60 28.25 -21.00
N ALA A 48 -14.82 28.12 -22.06
CA ALA A 48 -13.72 27.16 -22.13
C ALA A 48 -12.60 27.50 -21.13
N ALA A 49 -12.27 28.79 -20.98
CA ALA A 49 -11.33 29.26 -19.96
C ALA A 49 -11.85 29.00 -18.54
N ASP A 50 -13.13 29.29 -18.29
CA ASP A 50 -13.77 29.03 -16.99
C ASP A 50 -13.80 27.53 -16.65
N LEU A 51 -14.10 26.66 -17.62
CA LEU A 51 -14.03 25.21 -17.45
C LEU A 51 -12.60 24.73 -17.19
N GLY A 52 -11.61 25.29 -17.89
CA GLY A 52 -10.20 25.00 -17.65
C GLY A 52 -9.76 25.36 -16.23
N HIS A 53 -10.20 26.51 -15.72
CA HIS A 53 -9.95 26.91 -14.34
C HIS A 53 -10.62 26.00 -13.32
N GLN A 54 -11.88 25.61 -13.54
CA GLN A 54 -12.61 24.69 -12.66
C GLN A 54 -11.99 23.29 -12.63
N LEU A 55 -11.62 22.74 -13.79
CA LEU A 55 -10.97 21.43 -13.89
C LEU A 55 -9.60 21.44 -13.22
N ARG A 56 -8.81 22.50 -13.44
CA ARG A 56 -7.53 22.68 -12.77
C ARG A 56 -7.72 22.74 -11.26
N HIS A 57 -8.67 23.53 -10.77
CA HIS A 57 -8.95 23.63 -9.33
C HIS A 57 -9.40 22.30 -8.73
N LYS A 58 -10.28 21.56 -9.42
CA LYS A 58 -10.74 20.24 -9.00
C LYS A 58 -9.59 19.23 -8.95
N ALA A 59 -8.75 19.18 -9.99
CA ALA A 59 -7.58 18.30 -10.02
C ALA A 59 -6.57 18.62 -8.91
N PHE A 60 -6.31 19.90 -8.63
CA PHE A 60 -5.45 20.28 -7.51
C PHE A 60 -6.03 19.88 -6.15
N ASN A 61 -7.34 20.06 -5.94
CA ASN A 61 -7.99 19.66 -4.69
C ASN A 61 -8.03 18.14 -4.52
N GLU A 62 -8.25 17.40 -5.61
CA GLU A 62 -8.26 15.92 -5.62
C GLU A 62 -6.86 15.36 -5.33
N VAL A 63 -5.80 15.95 -5.91
CA VAL A 63 -4.41 15.58 -5.61
C VAL A 63 -4.07 15.91 -4.16
N ALA A 64 -4.42 17.09 -3.67
CA ALA A 64 -4.16 17.49 -2.28
C ALA A 64 -4.90 16.61 -1.26
N ALA A 65 -6.15 16.22 -1.55
CA ALA A 65 -6.92 15.29 -0.74
C ALA A 65 -6.28 13.88 -0.76
N THR A 66 -5.88 13.41 -1.94
CA THR A 66 -5.23 12.11 -2.13
C THR A 66 -3.91 12.04 -1.37
N GLU A 67 -3.08 13.08 -1.41
CA GLU A 67 -1.82 13.13 -0.65
C GLU A 67 -2.06 13.06 0.87
N ALA A 68 -3.02 13.81 1.39
CA ALA A 68 -3.37 13.81 2.81
C ALA A 68 -3.94 12.45 3.29
N GLU A 69 -4.68 11.75 2.43
CA GLU A 69 -5.15 10.39 2.70
C GLU A 69 -4.02 9.37 2.65
N ILE A 70 -3.12 9.47 1.66
CA ILE A 70 -1.96 8.58 1.51
C ILE A 70 -1.04 8.69 2.73
N ASP A 71 -0.73 9.90 3.20
CA ASP A 71 0.19 10.10 4.34
C ASP A 71 -0.39 9.54 5.65
N ARG A 72 -1.71 9.66 5.84
CA ARG A 72 -2.43 9.07 6.98
C ARG A 72 -2.49 7.55 6.90
N ALA A 73 -2.81 7.00 5.72
CA ALA A 73 -2.81 5.57 5.49
C ALA A 73 -1.41 4.97 5.75
N ARG A 74 -0.35 5.66 5.32
CA ARG A 74 1.04 5.25 5.52
C ARG A 74 1.46 5.26 6.99
N THR A 75 1.00 6.25 7.74
CA THR A 75 1.27 6.34 9.19
C THR A 75 0.54 5.24 9.95
N ALA A 76 -0.73 4.98 9.64
CA ALA A 76 -1.51 3.91 10.24
C ALA A 76 -0.92 2.52 9.93
N ALA A 77 -0.49 2.29 8.68
CA ALA A 77 0.17 1.06 8.28
C ALA A 77 1.46 0.82 9.08
N ARG A 78 2.27 1.86 9.31
CA ARG A 78 3.48 1.75 10.12
C ARG A 78 3.19 1.39 11.58
N ILE A 79 2.13 1.96 12.16
CA ILE A 79 1.71 1.63 13.53
C ILE A 79 1.26 0.18 13.63
N SER A 80 0.46 -0.30 12.68
CA SER A 80 0.07 -1.71 12.60
C SER A 80 1.29 -2.62 12.55
N GLN A 81 2.27 -2.28 11.70
CA GLN A 81 3.49 -3.08 11.55
C GLN A 81 4.31 -3.15 12.85
N ILE A 82 4.40 -2.04 13.60
CA ILE A 82 5.10 -2.02 14.90
C ILE A 82 4.37 -2.93 15.90
N ILE A 83 3.04 -2.84 15.95
CA ILE A 83 2.22 -3.66 16.83
C ILE A 83 2.36 -5.14 16.49
N ASP A 84 2.25 -5.49 15.20
CA ASP A 84 2.45 -6.85 14.70
C ASP A 84 3.83 -7.39 15.10
N PHE A 85 4.88 -6.57 14.94
CA PHE A 85 6.25 -6.94 15.32
C PHE A 85 6.38 -7.23 16.82
N VAL A 86 5.78 -6.41 17.68
CA VAL A 86 5.77 -6.64 19.14
C VAL A 86 5.05 -7.95 19.48
N PHE A 87 3.93 -8.25 18.83
CA PHE A 87 3.23 -9.52 19.01
C PHE A 87 4.07 -10.72 18.55
N TYR A 88 4.76 -10.60 17.41
CA TYR A 88 5.68 -11.66 16.96
C TYR A 88 6.82 -11.90 17.94
N ILE A 89 7.37 -10.85 18.56
CA ILE A 89 8.35 -11.01 19.64
C ILE A 89 7.72 -11.77 20.81
N ALA A 90 6.55 -11.35 21.27
CA ALA A 90 5.84 -12.02 22.37
C ALA A 90 5.58 -13.51 22.08
N TYR A 91 5.09 -13.85 20.88
CA TYR A 91 4.89 -15.23 20.45
C TYR A 91 6.19 -16.03 20.40
N SER A 92 7.27 -15.40 19.95
CA SER A 92 8.59 -16.05 19.90
C SER A 92 9.07 -16.38 21.31
N LEU A 93 8.92 -15.46 22.27
CA LEU A 93 9.30 -15.69 23.67
C LEU A 93 8.45 -16.78 24.31
N ILE A 94 7.12 -16.68 24.22
CA ILE A 94 6.19 -17.63 24.84
C ILE A 94 6.32 -19.01 24.19
N GLY A 95 6.42 -19.06 22.87
CA GLY A 95 6.62 -20.30 22.11
C GLY A 95 7.94 -20.98 22.45
N LEU A 96 9.03 -20.21 22.54
CA LEU A 96 10.32 -20.72 22.96
C LEU A 96 10.30 -21.22 24.41
N GLN A 97 9.60 -20.51 25.30
CA GLN A 97 9.40 -20.93 26.69
C GLN A 97 8.69 -22.29 26.78
N ILE A 98 7.56 -22.44 26.08
CA ILE A 98 6.82 -23.70 25.99
C ILE A 98 7.71 -24.82 25.43
N LEU A 99 8.47 -24.53 24.38
CA LEU A 99 9.39 -25.51 23.78
C LEU A 99 10.46 -25.95 24.77
N LEU A 100 11.08 -25.02 25.50
CA LEU A 100 12.08 -25.32 26.53
C LEU A 100 11.50 -26.15 27.68
N ASP A 101 10.24 -25.90 28.06
CA ASP A 101 9.52 -26.68 29.06
C ASP A 101 9.21 -28.11 28.60
N VAL A 102 8.74 -28.27 27.37
CA VAL A 102 8.48 -29.59 26.75
C VAL A 102 9.78 -30.38 26.58
N MET A 103 10.87 -29.72 26.21
CA MET A 103 12.20 -30.34 26.06
C MET A 103 12.84 -30.71 27.41
N GLY A 104 12.20 -30.37 28.55
CA GLY A 104 12.73 -30.67 29.88
C GLY A 104 14.05 -29.95 30.16
N ALA A 105 14.23 -28.74 29.61
CA ALA A 105 15.45 -27.97 29.76
C ALA A 105 15.80 -27.79 31.25
N ARG A 106 17.04 -28.14 31.62
CA ARG A 106 17.51 -28.03 33.02
C ARG A 106 17.38 -26.59 33.51
N ARG A 107 16.66 -26.41 34.62
CA ARG A 107 16.65 -25.15 35.39
C ARG A 107 18.10 -24.85 35.78
N GLY A 108 18.62 -23.70 35.35
CA GLY A 108 20.02 -23.30 35.55
C GLY A 108 20.82 -23.00 34.27
N ASN A 109 20.29 -23.28 33.08
CA ASN A 109 20.89 -22.80 31.84
C ASN A 109 20.71 -21.27 31.70
N GLY A 110 21.79 -20.54 31.43
CA GLY A 110 21.75 -19.07 31.28
C GLY A 110 20.75 -18.59 30.21
N PHE A 111 20.60 -19.36 29.13
CA PHE A 111 19.60 -19.09 28.09
C PHE A 111 18.17 -19.22 28.61
N ARG A 112 17.87 -20.24 29.41
CA ARG A 112 16.55 -20.44 30.03
C ARG A 112 16.22 -19.27 30.96
N ASN A 113 17.16 -18.85 31.81
CA ASN A 113 16.97 -17.69 32.68
C ASN A 113 16.71 -16.39 31.91
N LEU A 114 17.38 -16.19 30.76
CA LEU A 114 17.13 -15.03 29.91
C LEU A 114 15.69 -15.02 29.40
N ILE A 115 15.22 -16.14 28.83
CA ILE A 115 13.84 -16.25 28.33
C ILE A 115 12.83 -16.12 29.46
N ASP A 116 13.07 -16.77 30.61
CA ASP A 116 12.24 -16.65 31.81
C ASP A 116 12.12 -15.17 32.24
N THR A 117 13.23 -14.42 32.24
CA THR A 117 13.26 -13.00 32.65
C THR A 117 12.50 -12.11 31.66
N LEU A 118 12.69 -12.32 30.36
CA LEU A 118 12.04 -11.52 29.34
C LEU A 118 10.54 -11.84 29.23
N SER A 119 10.15 -13.09 29.49
CA SER A 119 8.76 -13.55 29.43
C SER A 119 7.99 -13.35 30.74
N ALA A 120 8.68 -13.15 31.87
CA ALA A 120 8.08 -12.91 33.18
C ALA A 120 6.97 -11.84 33.19
N PRO A 121 7.15 -10.62 32.63
CA PRO A 121 6.08 -9.61 32.64
C PRO A 121 4.87 -10.02 31.76
N LEU A 122 5.08 -10.82 30.72
CA LEU A 122 4.02 -11.29 29.83
C LEU A 122 3.23 -12.47 30.46
N LEU A 123 3.95 -13.38 31.12
CA LEU A 123 3.40 -14.62 31.67
C LEU A 123 2.90 -14.49 33.10
N GLY A 124 3.46 -13.57 33.90
CA GLY A 124 3.17 -13.38 35.32
C GLY A 124 1.67 -13.30 35.67
N PRO A 125 0.85 -12.54 34.92
CA PRO A 125 -0.60 -12.48 35.18
C PRO A 125 -1.30 -13.83 35.02
N PHE A 126 -0.81 -14.68 34.13
CA PHE A 126 -1.42 -15.98 33.81
C PHE A 126 -0.90 -17.11 34.71
N GLU A 127 0.27 -16.95 35.34
CA GLU A 127 0.88 -17.97 36.19
C GLU A 127 0.01 -18.35 37.38
N SER A 128 -0.76 -17.40 37.92
CA SER A 128 -1.69 -17.65 39.04
C SER A 128 -3.07 -18.14 38.60
N LEU A 129 -3.42 -18.07 37.31
CA LEU A 129 -4.77 -18.38 36.84
C LEU A 129 -5.06 -19.89 36.72
N ILE A 130 -4.06 -20.69 36.34
CA ILE A 130 -4.23 -22.12 36.07
C ILE A 130 -3.14 -22.90 36.79
N GLN A 131 -3.53 -23.84 37.66
CA GLN A 131 -2.59 -24.73 38.36
C GLN A 131 -1.71 -25.49 37.35
N SER A 132 -0.41 -25.48 37.57
CA SER A 132 0.55 -26.22 36.77
C SER A 132 0.36 -27.72 36.96
N ILE A 133 -0.04 -28.44 35.91
CA ILE A 133 -0.07 -29.90 35.89
C ILE A 133 1.29 -30.36 35.34
N GLY A 134 2.14 -30.95 36.19
CA GLY A 134 3.47 -31.42 35.78
C GLY A 134 3.95 -32.60 36.60
N ILE A 135 4.54 -33.60 35.93
CA ILE A 135 5.09 -34.81 36.56
C ILE A 135 6.63 -34.71 36.50
N GLY A 136 7.27 -34.46 37.64
CA GLY A 136 8.72 -34.44 37.76
C GLY A 136 9.42 -33.33 36.97
N ARG A 137 10.21 -33.70 35.96
CA ARG A 137 11.10 -32.79 35.19
C ARG A 137 10.37 -32.05 34.08
N PHE A 138 9.25 -32.60 33.62
CA PHE A 138 8.42 -32.04 32.56
C PHE A 138 7.29 -31.26 33.23
N GLN A 139 7.47 -29.95 33.32
CA GLN A 139 6.45 -29.03 33.83
C GLN A 139 5.84 -28.31 32.63
N LEU A 140 4.87 -28.95 31.98
CA LEU A 140 4.09 -28.28 30.95
C LEU A 140 3.09 -27.38 31.66
N LYS A 141 3.45 -26.10 31.80
CA LYS A 141 2.56 -25.10 32.40
C LYS A 141 1.44 -24.80 31.40
N LEU A 142 0.26 -25.41 31.60
CA LEU A 142 -0.95 -25.10 30.81
C LEU A 142 -1.25 -23.60 30.76
N SER A 143 -0.90 -22.88 31.84
CA SER A 143 -0.94 -21.43 31.92
C SER A 143 -0.23 -20.72 30.75
N TYR A 144 0.91 -21.23 30.28
CA TYR A 144 1.65 -20.61 29.18
C TYR A 144 0.98 -20.84 27.82
N VAL A 145 0.36 -22.00 27.63
CA VAL A 145 -0.46 -22.28 26.45
C VAL A 145 -1.68 -21.35 26.43
N PHE A 146 -2.31 -21.15 27.59
CA PHE A 146 -3.41 -20.20 27.73
C PHE A 146 -2.97 -18.76 27.45
N ALA A 147 -1.81 -18.34 27.97
CA ALA A 147 -1.22 -17.03 27.66
C ALA A 147 -1.01 -16.88 26.15
N PHE A 148 -0.47 -17.90 25.47
CA PHE A 148 -0.27 -17.89 24.03
C PHE A 148 -1.59 -17.66 23.27
N ILE A 149 -2.64 -18.41 23.62
CA ILE A 149 -3.98 -18.24 23.02
C ILE A 149 -4.52 -16.84 23.30
N PHE A 150 -4.39 -16.35 24.54
CA PHE A 150 -4.85 -15.01 24.90
C PHE A 150 -4.17 -13.92 24.08
N TYR A 151 -2.86 -14.00 23.88
CA TYR A 151 -2.13 -13.05 23.05
C TYR A 151 -2.54 -13.11 21.58
N ILE A 152 -2.88 -14.29 21.05
CA ILE A 152 -3.46 -14.42 19.70
C ILE A 152 -4.79 -13.67 19.61
N LEU A 153 -5.69 -13.88 20.58
CA LEU A 153 -6.97 -13.17 20.62
C LEU A 153 -6.76 -11.65 20.75
N LEU A 154 -5.82 -11.23 21.59
CA LEU A 154 -5.46 -9.83 21.78
C LEU A 154 -4.96 -9.21 20.47
N HIS A 155 -4.09 -9.90 19.73
CA HIS A 155 -3.55 -9.44 18.45
C HIS A 155 -4.63 -9.28 17.40
N ILE A 156 -5.54 -10.25 17.30
CA ILE A 156 -6.71 -10.15 16.41
C ILE A 156 -7.58 -8.95 16.80
N GLY A 157 -7.86 -8.77 18.09
CA GLY A 157 -8.66 -7.65 18.60
C GLY A 157 -8.03 -6.30 18.32
N VAL A 158 -6.72 -6.16 18.52
CA VAL A 158 -5.99 -4.93 18.22
C VAL A 158 -5.98 -4.66 16.72
N ASN A 159 -5.71 -5.66 15.88
CA ASN A 159 -5.70 -5.49 14.42
C ASN A 159 -7.10 -5.15 13.88
N ALA A 160 -8.16 -5.77 14.42
CA ALA A 160 -9.53 -5.43 14.09
C ALA A 160 -9.86 -3.98 14.50
N LEU A 161 -9.41 -3.55 15.68
CA LEU A 161 -9.61 -2.18 16.16
C LEU A 161 -8.88 -1.17 15.28
N LEU A 162 -7.60 -1.41 14.95
CA LEU A 162 -6.82 -0.56 14.05
C LEU A 162 -7.49 -0.45 12.68
N ARG A 163 -7.98 -1.58 12.14
CA ARG A 163 -8.70 -1.61 10.87
C ARG A 163 -9.96 -0.76 10.90
N LEU A 164 -10.76 -0.85 11.97
CA LEU A 164 -11.96 -0.02 12.13
C LEU A 164 -11.65 1.48 12.15
N PHE A 165 -10.55 1.88 12.79
CA PHE A 165 -10.14 3.30 12.82
C PHE A 165 -9.67 3.81 11.46
N VAL A 166 -9.12 2.95 10.61
CA VAL A 166 -8.68 3.29 9.26
C VAL A 166 -9.87 3.35 8.29
N GLU A 167 -10.72 2.33 8.26
CA GLU A 167 -11.85 2.24 7.31
C GLU A 167 -12.98 3.26 7.62
N ARG A 168 -13.25 3.60 8.89
CA ARG A 168 -14.30 4.57 9.22
C ARG A 168 -14.05 5.99 8.69
N LYS A 169 -12.82 6.33 8.30
CA LYS A 169 -12.48 7.72 7.91
C LYS A 169 -12.44 7.95 6.39
N THR A 170 -12.66 6.91 5.58
CA THR A 170 -12.72 7.01 4.10
C THR A 170 -14.15 7.15 3.57
N THR A 171 -15.12 7.51 4.41
CA THR A 171 -16.49 7.84 4.00
C THR A 171 -16.84 9.21 4.55
N ILE A 172 -16.38 10.26 3.86
CA ILE A 172 -16.97 11.61 3.92
C ILE A 172 -16.94 12.16 2.50
#